data_AF-A0A327NGP2-F1
#
_entry.id   AF-A0A327NGP2-F1
#
_cell.length_a   1.000
_cell.length_b   1.000
_cell.length_c   1.000
_cell.angle_alpha   90.00
_cell.angle_beta   90.00
_cell.angle_gamma   90.00
#
_symmetry.space_group_name_H-M   'P 1'
#
loop_
_entity.id
_entity.type
_entity.pdbx_description
1 polymer ?
#
loop_
_entity_poly.entity_id
_entity_poly.type
_entity_poly.pdbx_seq_one_letter_code
_entity_poly.pdbx_strand_id
1 'polypeptide(L)'
;MGGSGWLVGGHGPGTAFTSVFPFGALLVSRGVGGGFIQQYIENNTGFIYIRQKWVTNAWGSWYSPNRPADLTVNNFLKFDNNLANKKIVLYDLGSDHQFFGFGIQADTFRYQLGSASGSHVFYTGTSPATSAELVRLQGNGLADFAYNGRFKGNITPGPGQA
;
A
#
# COMPACT_ATOMS: atom_id res chain seq x y z
N MET A 1 2.57 42.49 -9.00
CA MET A 1 3.11 41.74 -10.16
C MET A 1 4.57 41.47 -9.82
N GLY A 2 5.03 40.28 -9.46
CA GLY A 2 4.77 38.96 -10.03
C GLY A 2 6.02 38.55 -10.80
N GLY A 3 6.89 37.73 -10.19
CA GLY A 3 8.13 37.28 -10.81
C GLY A 3 8.93 36.38 -9.88
N SER A 4 8.40 35.19 -9.59
CA SER A 4 9.18 34.10 -8.97
C SER A 4 10.17 33.58 -10.01
N GLY A 5 11.47 33.72 -9.71
CA GLY A 5 12.57 33.33 -10.59
C GLY A 5 12.64 31.82 -10.77
N TRP A 6 12.42 31.38 -12.02
CA TRP A 6 12.82 30.06 -12.46
C TRP A 6 14.30 30.14 -12.89
N LEU A 7 15.14 29.28 -12.29
CA LEU A 7 16.57 29.22 -12.59
C LEU A 7 16.79 28.88 -14.07
N VAL A 8 17.57 29.73 -14.73
CA VAL A 8 18.14 29.52 -16.07
C VAL A 8 19.40 28.68 -15.90
N GLY A 9 19.29 27.38 -16.20
CA GLY A 9 20.42 26.44 -16.26
C GLY A 9 20.22 25.20 -15.41
N GLY A 10 19.78 24.10 -16.05
CA GLY A 10 19.80 22.75 -15.48
C GLY A 10 18.43 22.21 -15.05
N HIS A 11 17.71 21.64 -16.03
CA HIS A 11 16.52 20.78 -15.90
C HIS A 11 15.25 21.42 -15.29
N GLY A 12 14.68 22.38 -16.04
CA GLY A 12 13.34 22.97 -15.85
C GLY A 12 12.63 23.22 -17.20
N PRO A 13 11.31 23.49 -17.23
CA PRO A 13 10.31 22.84 -18.09
C PRO A 13 10.12 23.51 -19.47
N GLY A 14 10.05 22.72 -20.55
CA GLY A 14 9.86 23.31 -21.88
C GLY A 14 9.68 22.38 -23.08
N THR A 15 9.76 21.06 -22.96
CA THR A 15 9.32 20.16 -24.03
C THR A 15 8.13 19.36 -23.54
N ALA A 16 6.98 19.55 -24.19
CA ALA A 16 5.91 18.57 -24.10
C ALA A 16 6.51 17.21 -24.49
N PHE A 17 6.35 16.21 -23.63
CA PHE A 17 6.76 14.84 -23.97
C PHE A 17 6.02 14.44 -25.24
N THR A 18 6.78 14.21 -26.31
CA THR A 18 6.25 13.73 -27.59
C THR A 18 6.02 12.23 -27.60
N SER A 19 6.53 11.50 -26.59
CA SER A 19 6.31 10.07 -26.43
C SER A 19 5.21 9.79 -25.42
N VAL A 20 4.21 9.04 -25.88
CA VAL A 20 3.21 8.36 -25.06
C VAL A 20 3.95 7.50 -24.04
N PHE A 21 3.61 7.61 -22.75
CA PHE A 21 4.04 6.65 -21.74
C PHE A 21 3.62 5.24 -22.21
N PRO A 22 4.54 4.38 -22.67
CA PRO A 22 4.14 3.18 -23.40
C PRO A 22 3.43 2.20 -22.48
N PHE A 23 3.87 2.08 -21.21
CA PHE A 23 3.29 1.22 -20.19
C PHE A 23 3.86 1.51 -18.77
N GLY A 24 3.00 1.55 -17.75
CA GLY A 24 3.39 1.90 -16.38
C GLY A 24 2.22 2.01 -15.41
N ALA A 25 2.51 2.33 -14.15
CA ALA A 25 1.49 2.52 -13.12
C ALA A 25 1.39 3.98 -12.67
N LEU A 26 0.17 4.47 -12.56
CA LEU A 26 -0.15 5.81 -12.08
C LEU A 26 -0.76 5.73 -10.68
N LEU A 27 -0.09 6.32 -9.70
CA LEU A 27 -0.66 6.58 -8.39
C LEU A 27 -1.13 8.03 -8.33
N VAL A 28 -2.35 8.23 -7.82
CA VAL A 28 -2.95 9.56 -7.65
C VAL A 28 -3.30 9.75 -6.19
N SER A 29 -2.64 10.70 -5.54
CA SER A 29 -2.91 11.10 -4.17
C SER A 29 -3.68 12.40 -4.17
N ARG A 30 -4.77 12.47 -3.41
CA ARG A 30 -5.54 13.71 -3.21
C ARG A 30 -5.29 14.24 -1.80
N GLY A 31 -4.81 15.47 -1.70
CA GLY A 31 -4.62 16.15 -0.42
C GLY A 31 -5.94 16.69 0.14
N VAL A 32 -6.00 16.83 1.47
CA VAL A 32 -7.06 17.56 2.17
C VAL A 32 -6.98 19.03 1.72
N GLY A 33 -7.93 19.49 0.91
CA GLY A 33 -7.86 20.80 0.24
C GLY A 33 -7.96 20.74 -1.29
N GLY A 34 -8.00 19.54 -1.88
CA GLY A 34 -8.27 19.36 -3.31
C GLY A 34 -7.05 19.48 -4.23
N GLY A 35 -5.85 19.56 -3.65
CA GLY A 35 -4.61 19.35 -4.39
C GLY A 35 -4.43 17.88 -4.80
N PHE A 36 -3.70 17.66 -5.90
CA PHE A 36 -3.39 16.34 -6.40
C PHE A 36 -1.88 16.18 -6.59
N ILE A 37 -1.37 15.00 -6.26
CA ILE A 37 -0.04 14.56 -6.63
C ILE A 37 -0.22 13.32 -7.48
N GLN A 38 0.47 13.29 -8.62
CA GLN A 38 0.55 12.10 -9.46
C GLN A 38 1.97 11.60 -9.48
N GLN A 39 2.12 10.30 -9.32
CA GLN A 39 3.36 9.58 -9.46
C GLN A 39 3.17 8.52 -10.54
N TYR A 40 4.00 8.56 -11.57
CA TYR A 40 3.99 7.58 -12.65
C TYR A 40 5.28 6.77 -12.58
N ILE A 41 5.14 5.45 -12.52
CA ILE A 41 6.27 4.51 -12.50
C ILE A 41 6.35 3.91 -13.89
N GLU A 42 7.40 4.25 -14.63
CA GLU A 42 7.63 3.71 -15.96
C GLU A 42 8.31 2.35 -15.88
N ASN A 43 7.72 1.34 -16.52
CA ASN A 43 8.18 -0.04 -16.38
C ASN A 43 9.38 -0.40 -17.24
N ASN A 44 9.60 0.30 -18.36
CA ASN A 44 10.74 0.00 -19.23
C ASN A 44 12.07 0.51 -18.66
N THR A 45 12.04 1.66 -17.98
CA THR A 45 13.25 2.33 -17.48
C THR A 45 13.40 2.28 -15.97
N GLY A 46 12.30 2.02 -15.23
CA GLY A 46 12.24 2.12 -13.78
C GLY A 46 12.29 3.56 -13.26
N PHE A 47 12.15 4.57 -14.14
CA PHE A 47 12.03 5.96 -13.69
C PHE A 47 10.69 6.21 -13.04
N ILE A 48 10.73 7.01 -11.98
CA ILE A 48 9.55 7.58 -11.35
C ILE A 48 9.43 9.02 -11.80
N TYR A 49 8.24 9.39 -12.25
CA TYR A 49 7.88 10.74 -12.61
C TYR A 49 6.85 11.25 -11.61
N ILE A 50 6.96 12.50 -11.20
CA ILE A 50 6.03 13.15 -10.28
C ILE A 50 5.54 14.44 -10.92
N ARG A 51 4.26 14.75 -10.71
CA ARG A 51 3.74 16.11 -10.91
C ARG A 51 2.70 16.42 -9.85
N GLN A 52 2.44 17.70 -9.68
CA GLN A 52 1.47 18.19 -8.70
C GLN A 52 0.52 19.21 -9.32
N LYS A 53 -0.68 19.29 -8.75
CA LYS A 53 -1.67 20.32 -9.01
C LYS A 53 -2.13 20.89 -7.67
N TRP A 54 -1.94 22.18 -7.48
CA TRP A 54 -2.42 22.88 -6.30
C TRP A 54 -3.86 23.36 -6.52
N VAL A 55 -4.83 22.58 -6.04
CA VAL A 55 -6.27 22.92 -6.08
C VAL A 55 -6.75 23.35 -7.48
N THR A 56 -6.90 24.66 -7.72
CA THR A 56 -7.35 25.25 -8.99
C THR A 56 -6.22 25.54 -9.98
N ASN A 57 -4.95 25.46 -9.56
CA ASN A 57 -3.81 25.71 -10.43
C ASN A 57 -3.75 24.72 -11.59
N ALA A 58 -3.04 25.10 -12.64
CA ALA A 58 -2.66 24.15 -13.68
C ALA A 58 -1.77 23.03 -13.11
N TRP A 59 -1.71 21.90 -13.81
CA TRP A 59 -0.74 20.85 -13.51
C TRP A 59 0.67 21.40 -13.69
N GLY A 60 1.53 21.15 -12.71
CA GLY A 60 2.97 21.29 -12.89
C GLY A 60 3.48 20.29 -13.94
N SER A 61 4.66 20.57 -14.48
CA SER A 61 5.33 19.64 -15.38
C SER A 61 5.72 18.35 -14.65
N TRP A 62 5.76 17.24 -15.39
CA TRP A 62 6.36 16.02 -14.90
C TRP A 62 7.86 16.23 -14.68
N TYR A 63 8.37 15.81 -13.53
CA TYR A 63 9.80 15.76 -13.23
C TYR A 63 10.16 14.39 -12.66
N SER A 64 11.41 13.93 -12.85
CA SER A 64 11.87 12.65 -12.29
C SER A 64 12.89 12.90 -11.18
N PRO A 65 12.58 12.59 -9.91
CA PRO A 65 13.46 12.86 -8.77
C PRO A 65 14.54 11.80 -8.50
N ASN A 66 14.76 10.84 -9.41
CA ASN A 66 15.61 9.64 -9.34
C ASN A 66 14.80 8.33 -9.24
N ARG A 67 15.45 7.23 -9.64
CA ARG A 67 14.96 5.85 -9.53
C ARG A 67 15.21 5.32 -8.10
N PRO A 68 14.18 5.02 -7.30
CA PRO A 68 14.34 4.14 -6.15
C PRO A 68 14.77 2.76 -6.65
N ALA A 69 15.70 2.10 -5.96
CA ALA A 69 16.22 0.80 -6.39
C ALA A 69 15.17 -0.33 -6.37
N ASP A 70 14.00 -0.07 -5.79
CA ASP A 70 13.13 -1.08 -5.20
C ASP A 70 11.66 -1.01 -5.68
N LEU A 71 11.26 -0.03 -6.49
CA LEU A 71 9.90 0.06 -7.06
C LEU A 71 9.89 -0.22 -8.57
N THR A 72 9.32 -1.37 -8.96
CA THR A 72 9.06 -1.73 -10.37
C THR A 72 7.62 -2.23 -10.48
N VAL A 73 6.81 -1.70 -11.41
CA VAL A 73 5.40 -2.12 -11.56
C VAL A 73 5.19 -2.90 -12.86
N ASN A 74 6.01 -3.91 -13.13
CA ASN A 74 5.95 -4.67 -14.39
C ASN A 74 4.73 -5.60 -14.43
N ASN A 75 3.61 -5.21 -15.06
CA ASN A 75 2.31 -5.93 -15.19
C ASN A 75 1.65 -6.39 -13.87
N PHE A 76 2.39 -6.34 -12.77
CA PHE A 76 2.06 -6.75 -11.43
C PHE A 76 2.60 -5.68 -10.49
N LEU A 77 1.84 -5.37 -9.44
CA LEU A 77 2.35 -4.58 -8.33
C LEU A 77 3.40 -5.42 -7.60
N LYS A 78 4.67 -5.06 -7.77
CA LYS A 78 5.80 -5.74 -7.14
C LYS A 78 6.43 -4.81 -6.11
N PHE A 79 6.57 -5.31 -4.89
CA PHE A 79 7.32 -4.65 -3.82
C PHE A 79 8.80 -5.05 -3.91
N ASP A 80 9.64 -4.36 -3.15
CA ASP A 80 11.07 -4.64 -3.01
C ASP A 80 11.34 -6.13 -2.74
N ASN A 81 12.44 -6.70 -3.26
CA ASN A 81 12.72 -8.14 -3.15
C ASN A 81 13.41 -8.53 -1.83
N ASN A 82 13.13 -7.79 -0.75
CA ASN A 82 13.65 -8.11 0.58
C ASN A 82 12.57 -8.72 1.46
N LEU A 83 13.00 -9.62 2.35
CA LEU A 83 12.16 -10.14 3.43
C LEU A 83 11.94 -9.03 4.46
N ALA A 84 10.68 -8.64 4.65
CA ALA A 84 10.30 -7.62 5.62
C ALA A 84 8.90 -7.92 6.17
N ASN A 85 8.75 -7.77 7.48
CA ASN A 85 7.46 -7.93 8.15
C ASN A 85 6.41 -7.00 7.55
N LYS A 86 6.82 -5.80 7.15
CA LYS A 86 5.95 -4.71 6.71
C LYS A 86 6.12 -4.49 5.20
N LYS A 87 5.27 -5.11 4.37
CA LYS A 87 5.27 -4.93 2.89
C LYS A 87 4.11 -4.04 2.42
N ILE A 88 2.92 -4.28 2.97
CA ILE A 88 1.72 -3.48 2.71
C ILE A 88 1.18 -3.03 4.06
N VAL A 89 0.98 -1.72 4.22
CA VAL A 89 0.49 -1.12 5.46
C VAL A 89 -0.87 -0.50 5.21
N LEU A 90 -1.87 -0.97 5.96
CA LEU A 90 -3.22 -0.39 5.99
C LEU A 90 -3.34 0.62 7.15
N TYR A 91 -2.65 0.38 8.27
CA TYR A 91 -2.57 1.30 9.39
C TYR A 91 -1.25 1.10 10.17
N ASP A 92 -0.49 2.17 10.37
CA ASP A 92 0.82 2.14 11.03
C ASP A 92 0.75 2.70 12.46
N LEU A 93 1.38 2.01 13.41
CA LEU A 93 1.54 2.46 14.80
C LEU A 93 3.01 2.77 15.15
N GLY A 94 3.91 2.78 14.16
CA GLY A 94 5.26 3.32 14.29
C GLY A 94 6.39 2.30 14.36
N SER A 95 6.13 1.00 14.20
CA SER A 95 7.17 -0.04 14.18
C SER A 95 6.88 -1.18 13.20
N ASP A 96 7.89 -2.00 12.90
CA ASP A 96 7.80 -3.17 12.01
C ASP A 96 7.05 -4.37 12.63
N HIS A 97 6.48 -4.18 13.81
CA HIS A 97 5.66 -5.17 14.51
C HIS A 97 4.25 -4.64 14.85
N GLN A 98 4.08 -3.32 14.90
CA GLN A 98 2.81 -2.70 15.27
C GLN A 98 2.21 -2.02 14.05
N PHE A 99 1.60 -2.82 13.17
CA PHE A 99 0.86 -2.32 12.01
C PHE A 99 -0.22 -3.33 11.60
N PHE A 100 -1.26 -2.83 10.94
CA PHE A 100 -2.26 -3.68 10.28
C PHE A 100 -1.89 -3.78 8.80
N GLY A 101 -1.68 -4.99 8.30
CA GLY A 101 -1.27 -5.18 6.92
C GLY A 101 -0.68 -6.55 6.62
N PHE A 102 0.14 -6.61 5.57
CA PHE A 102 0.73 -7.82 5.02
C PHE A 102 2.25 -7.75 4.95
N GLY A 103 2.87 -8.92 5.02
CA GLY A 103 4.31 -9.06 5.12
C GLY A 103 4.86 -10.36 4.56
N ILE A 104 6.18 -10.47 4.59
CA ILE A 104 6.88 -11.73 4.33
C ILE A 104 8.11 -11.88 5.23
N GLN A 105 8.30 -13.08 5.75
CA GLN A 105 9.53 -13.53 6.42
C GLN A 105 10.00 -14.80 5.68
N ALA A 106 11.20 -15.30 5.99
CA ALA A 106 11.70 -16.53 5.39
C ALA A 106 10.63 -17.65 5.50
N ASP A 107 10.26 -18.19 4.35
CA ASP A 107 9.24 -19.24 4.19
C ASP A 107 7.87 -18.95 4.83
N THR A 108 7.55 -17.68 5.10
CA THR A 108 6.34 -17.30 5.85
C THR A 108 5.66 -16.09 5.24
N PHE A 109 4.43 -16.27 4.75
CA PHE A 109 3.53 -15.15 4.45
C PHE A 109 2.92 -14.62 5.76
N ARG A 110 2.87 -13.29 5.92
CA ARG A 110 2.47 -12.66 7.18
C ARG A 110 1.19 -11.83 7.02
N TYR A 111 0.23 -12.10 7.88
CA TYR A 111 -0.85 -11.18 8.25
C TYR A 111 -0.48 -10.57 9.60
N GLN A 112 -0.46 -9.24 9.71
CA GLN A 112 -0.05 -8.57 10.95
C GLN A 112 -1.22 -7.78 11.56
N LEU A 113 -1.37 -7.91 12.89
CA LEU A 113 -2.16 -7.02 13.73
C LEU A 113 -1.23 -6.05 14.47
N GLY A 114 -1.72 -4.82 14.68
CA GLY A 114 -0.95 -3.80 15.41
C GLY A 114 -0.89 -4.00 16.93
N SER A 115 -1.74 -4.86 17.50
CA SER A 115 -1.84 -5.11 18.93
C SER A 115 -2.41 -6.50 19.24
N ALA A 116 -2.17 -6.99 20.47
CA ALA A 116 -2.77 -8.23 20.97
C ALA A 116 -4.29 -8.15 21.17
N SER A 117 -4.83 -6.92 21.30
CA SER A 117 -6.28 -6.66 21.33
C SER A 117 -6.92 -6.58 19.94
N GLY A 118 -6.11 -6.57 18.87
CA GLY A 118 -6.59 -6.56 17.50
C GLY A 118 -7.21 -7.90 17.08
N SER A 119 -7.83 -7.92 15.90
CA SER A 119 -8.37 -9.16 15.33
C SER A 119 -8.32 -9.14 13.81
N HIS A 120 -8.05 -10.30 13.21
CA HIS A 120 -8.41 -10.59 11.83
C HIS A 120 -9.84 -11.12 11.83
N VAL A 121 -10.75 -10.43 11.15
CA VAL A 121 -12.17 -10.77 11.19
C VAL A 121 -12.70 -10.93 9.78
N PHE A 122 -13.42 -12.02 9.56
CA PHE A 122 -14.10 -12.32 8.31
C PHE A 122 -15.59 -12.03 8.50
N TYR A 123 -16.15 -11.18 7.63
CA TYR A 123 -17.55 -10.80 7.65
C TYR A 123 -18.26 -11.27 6.39
N THR A 124 -19.57 -11.53 6.49
CA THR A 124 -20.50 -11.57 5.36
C THR A 124 -21.49 -10.43 5.48
N GLY A 125 -21.91 -9.84 4.35
CA GLY A 125 -23.05 -8.94 4.34
C GLY A 125 -24.32 -9.70 4.70
N THR A 126 -25.14 -9.15 5.60
CA THR A 126 -26.50 -9.65 5.91
C THR A 126 -27.58 -8.75 5.33
N SER A 127 -27.24 -7.50 5.02
CA SER A 127 -28.04 -6.54 4.26
C SER A 127 -27.13 -5.45 3.67
N PRO A 128 -27.65 -4.48 2.88
CA PRO A 128 -26.85 -3.34 2.44
C PRO A 128 -26.23 -2.50 3.57
N ALA A 129 -26.76 -2.59 4.80
CA ALA A 129 -26.30 -1.79 5.95
C ALA A 129 -25.72 -2.63 7.10
N THR A 130 -25.77 -3.95 7.02
CA THR A 130 -25.36 -4.83 8.14
C THR A 130 -24.50 -5.98 7.65
N SER A 131 -23.61 -6.44 8.53
CA SER A 131 -22.79 -7.63 8.32
C SER A 131 -22.86 -8.56 9.53
N ALA A 132 -22.63 -9.85 9.31
CA ALA A 132 -22.43 -10.83 10.37
C ALA A 132 -20.98 -11.30 10.34
N GLU A 133 -20.40 -11.43 11.53
CA GLU A 133 -19.08 -12.05 11.70
C GLU A 133 -19.17 -13.54 11.38
N LEU A 134 -18.18 -14.07 10.67
CA LEU A 134 -18.05 -15.48 10.35
C LEU A 134 -16.96 -16.15 11.18
N VAL A 135 -15.78 -15.51 11.24
CA VAL A 135 -14.60 -16.03 11.93
C VAL A 135 -13.77 -14.86 12.45
N ARG A 136 -13.18 -15.04 13.63
CA ARG A 136 -12.24 -14.11 14.24
C ARG A 136 -10.99 -14.83 14.72
N LEU A 137 -9.83 -14.28 14.37
CA LEU A 137 -8.54 -14.66 14.94
C LEU A 137 -8.01 -13.45 15.72
N GLN A 138 -7.86 -13.60 17.03
CA GLN A 138 -7.48 -12.54 17.94
C GLN A 138 -5.96 -12.47 18.12
N GLY A 139 -5.42 -11.28 18.37
CA GLY A 139 -3.99 -11.07 18.62
C GLY A 139 -3.46 -11.74 19.90
N ASN A 140 -4.34 -12.20 20.79
CA ASN A 140 -4.03 -12.99 21.97
C ASN A 140 -3.98 -14.51 21.71
N GLY A 141 -4.14 -14.95 20.45
CA GLY A 141 -4.10 -16.36 20.05
C GLY A 141 -5.44 -17.09 20.11
N LEU A 142 -6.52 -16.44 20.53
CA LEU A 142 -7.87 -17.04 20.50
C LEU A 142 -8.47 -17.02 19.10
N ALA A 143 -9.27 -18.04 18.79
CA ALA A 143 -10.06 -18.12 17.56
C ALA A 143 -11.54 -18.34 17.91
N ASP A 144 -12.42 -17.59 17.25
CA ASP A 144 -13.87 -17.72 17.36
C ASP A 144 -14.49 -17.96 15.98
N PHE A 145 -15.51 -18.82 15.93
CA PHE A 145 -16.23 -19.19 14.72
C PHE A 145 -17.72 -18.98 14.97
N ALA A 146 -18.31 -18.06 14.23
CA ALA A 146 -19.73 -17.78 14.35
C ALA A 146 -20.55 -18.98 13.85
N TYR A 147 -21.55 -19.37 14.65
CA TYR A 147 -22.50 -20.47 14.42
C TYR A 147 -21.95 -21.89 14.59
N ASN A 148 -22.30 -22.57 15.71
CA ASN A 148 -22.24 -24.04 15.93
C ASN A 148 -21.19 -24.76 15.04
N GLY A 149 -19.94 -24.29 15.14
CA GLY A 149 -18.94 -24.48 14.08
C GLY A 149 -18.76 -25.95 13.74
N ARG A 150 -19.21 -26.36 12.55
CA ARG A 150 -18.86 -27.68 12.00
C ARG A 150 -17.39 -27.63 11.57
N PHE A 151 -16.49 -27.86 12.51
CA PHE A 151 -15.09 -28.10 12.21
C PHE A 151 -14.96 -29.49 11.58
N LYS A 152 -14.54 -29.56 10.31
CA LYS A 152 -14.32 -30.83 9.62
C LYS A 152 -12.85 -31.25 9.82
N GLY A 153 -12.53 -31.78 11.01
CA GLY A 153 -11.19 -32.26 11.33
C GLY A 153 -10.97 -32.50 12.83
N ASN A 154 -9.82 -33.06 13.19
CA ASN A 154 -9.39 -33.15 14.58
C ASN A 154 -8.55 -31.92 14.91
N ILE A 155 -8.88 -31.21 16.00
CA ILE A 155 -7.92 -30.29 16.61
C ILE A 155 -6.93 -31.18 17.36
N THR A 156 -5.75 -31.38 16.79
CA THR A 156 -4.65 -32.01 17.52
C THR A 156 -3.97 -30.90 18.32
N PRO A 157 -3.95 -30.96 19.66
CA PRO A 157 -3.15 -30.03 20.44
C PRO A 157 -1.71 -30.11 19.92
N GLY A 158 -1.12 -28.96 19.60
CA GLY A 158 0.33 -28.90 19.37
C GLY A 158 1.06 -29.36 20.65
N PRO A 159 2.35 -29.75 20.55
CA PRO A 159 3.13 -30.06 21.74
C PRO A 159 3.09 -28.84 22.67
N GLY A 160 2.29 -28.95 23.74
CA GLY A 160 2.20 -27.91 24.75
C GLY A 160 3.59 -27.71 25.31
N GLN A 161 4.03 -26.46 25.39
CA GLN A 161 5.14 -26.08 26.25
C GLN A 161 4.72 -26.46 27.67
N ALA A 162 5.29 -27.54 28.18
CA ALA A 162 5.27 -27.92 29.59
C ALA A 162 6.15 -26.95 30.40
#